data_AF-A0A369GPZ4-F1
#
_entry.id   AF-A0A369GPZ4-F1
#
_cell.length_a   1.000
_cell.length_b   1.000
_cell.length_c   1.000
_cell.angle_alpha   90.00
_cell.angle_beta   90.00
_cell.angle_gamma   90.00
#
_symmetry.space_group_name_H-M   'P 1'
#
loop_
_entity.id
_entity.type
_entity.pdbx_description
1 polymer ?
#
loop_
_entity_poly.entity_id
_entity_poly.type
_entity_poly.pdbx_seq_one_letter_code
_entity_poly.pdbx_strand_id
1 'polypeptide(L)'
;MPLVVPGVTSVAANSTEEWQNKLVGKKLSETETNETEFCKKDLPKEHRIISPGTMVTKDHNENRLNVHLDDEGVVSHVLHGISPSPKQKLKSSVQRTLRQSLQTTYPLLARHMDEILPKKASLESMKLPDRNTLYVLEGEPLFFKQEGKEAPMPHLRLVHRFPGAFPTVRIDRGAIRFVLSGATLMAPGLTSLGGRLPLVRGGKGQQQQRREGEEDDEEEEEEEEEEGDDGDGRWARELEKGEPVVVMAEGKNEACAVGFLLEGTEGVKAKGKGPVIEDAHFLGDGLWKLVTC
;
A
#
# COMPACT_ATOMS: atom_id res chain seq x y z
N MET A 1 -1.28 -48.52 -3.69
CA MET A 1 -2.05 -47.42 -4.30
C MET A 1 -2.39 -46.45 -3.17
N PRO A 2 -1.88 -45.22 -3.16
CA PRO A 2 -2.28 -44.25 -2.14
C PRO A 2 -3.61 -43.62 -2.55
N LEU A 3 -4.58 -43.67 -1.65
CA LEU A 3 -5.92 -43.11 -1.77
C LEU A 3 -5.83 -41.58 -1.72
N VAL A 4 -6.23 -40.92 -2.80
CA VAL A 4 -6.34 -39.46 -2.88
C VAL A 4 -7.67 -39.05 -2.26
N VAL A 5 -7.61 -38.28 -1.19
CA VAL A 5 -8.76 -37.65 -0.55
C VAL A 5 -9.12 -36.40 -1.38
N PRO A 6 -10.34 -36.27 -1.93
CA PRO A 6 -10.73 -35.08 -2.68
C PRO A 6 -11.21 -34.01 -1.70
N GLY A 7 -10.51 -32.87 -1.61
CA GLY A 7 -11.02 -31.75 -0.82
C GLY A 7 -10.03 -30.71 -0.32
N VAL A 8 -8.99 -30.35 -1.08
CA VAL A 8 -8.27 -29.08 -0.87
C VAL A 8 -7.88 -28.51 -2.25
N THR A 9 -8.87 -28.06 -3.01
CA THR A 9 -8.60 -27.23 -4.20
C THR A 9 -8.32 -25.81 -3.74
N SER A 10 -7.13 -25.33 -4.10
CA SER A 10 -6.66 -23.95 -4.02
C SER A 10 -7.64 -22.96 -4.68
N VAL A 11 -8.53 -22.35 -3.90
CA VAL A 11 -9.58 -21.44 -4.43
C VAL A 11 -9.05 -20.04 -4.79
N ALA A 12 -7.82 -19.67 -4.42
CA ALA A 12 -7.34 -18.30 -4.59
C ALA A 12 -6.63 -18.01 -5.93
N ALA A 13 -6.20 -19.03 -6.70
CA ALA A 13 -5.35 -18.80 -7.87
C ALA A 13 -6.08 -18.70 -9.23
N ASN A 14 -7.33 -19.15 -9.35
CA ASN A 14 -7.91 -19.44 -10.68
C ASN A 14 -9.15 -18.63 -11.09
N SER A 15 -9.73 -17.78 -10.23
CA SER A 15 -11.00 -17.09 -10.60
C SER A 15 -10.83 -16.15 -11.81
N THR A 16 -9.73 -15.37 -11.87
CA THR A 16 -9.48 -14.47 -13.02
C THR A 16 -9.27 -15.24 -14.31
N GLU A 17 -8.43 -16.28 -14.31
CA GLU A 17 -8.18 -17.09 -15.50
C GLU A 17 -9.45 -17.82 -15.98
N GLU A 18 -10.25 -18.33 -15.06
CA GLU A 18 -11.55 -18.95 -15.38
C GLU A 18 -12.50 -17.98 -16.08
N TRP A 19 -12.63 -16.75 -15.57
CA TRP A 19 -13.46 -15.72 -16.18
C TRP A 19 -12.86 -15.20 -17.49
N GLN A 20 -11.53 -15.13 -17.57
CA GLN A 20 -10.83 -14.68 -18.77
C GLN A 20 -11.10 -15.64 -19.94
N ASN A 21 -11.02 -16.94 -19.68
CA ASN A 21 -11.32 -17.98 -20.66
C ASN A 21 -12.81 -17.99 -21.08
N LYS A 22 -13.73 -17.57 -20.19
CA LYS A 22 -15.17 -17.54 -20.47
C LYS A 22 -15.60 -16.31 -21.27
N LEU A 23 -14.98 -15.16 -21.00
CA LEU A 23 -15.49 -13.85 -21.43
C LEU A 23 -14.69 -13.20 -22.54
N VAL A 24 -13.35 -13.31 -22.53
CA VAL A 24 -12.50 -12.58 -23.49
C VAL A 24 -12.82 -12.99 -24.93
N GLY A 25 -13.01 -11.99 -25.81
CA GLY A 25 -13.38 -12.19 -27.21
C GLY A 25 -14.88 -12.32 -27.48
N LYS A 26 -15.73 -12.30 -26.45
CA LYS A 26 -17.20 -12.36 -26.60
C LYS A 26 -17.85 -10.99 -26.39
N LYS A 27 -19.03 -10.78 -26.97
CA LYS A 27 -19.91 -9.63 -26.69
C LYS A 27 -20.88 -9.96 -25.54
N LEU A 28 -21.22 -8.98 -24.72
CA LEU A 28 -22.18 -9.18 -23.63
C LEU A 28 -23.62 -9.01 -24.14
N SER A 29 -24.43 -10.07 -24.03
CA SER A 29 -25.84 -10.08 -24.43
C SER A 29 -26.77 -10.21 -23.21
N GLU A 30 -28.06 -9.93 -23.36
CA GLU A 30 -29.05 -10.05 -22.26
C GLU A 30 -29.76 -11.41 -22.21
N THR A 31 -29.66 -12.21 -23.27
CA THR A 31 -30.56 -13.32 -23.55
C THR A 31 -29.89 -14.68 -23.60
N GLU A 32 -28.70 -14.83 -24.21
CA GLU A 32 -28.10 -16.15 -24.47
C GLU A 32 -26.57 -16.15 -24.37
N THR A 33 -26.02 -17.30 -23.96
CA THR A 33 -24.57 -17.56 -23.91
C THR A 33 -24.20 -18.52 -25.05
N ASN A 34 -23.53 -17.98 -26.08
CA ASN A 34 -23.10 -18.70 -27.28
C ASN A 34 -21.56 -18.58 -27.47
N GLU A 35 -21.04 -18.97 -28.64
CA GLU A 35 -19.60 -18.88 -28.93
C GLU A 35 -19.11 -17.43 -29.02
N THR A 36 -19.92 -16.53 -29.60
CA THR A 36 -19.59 -15.11 -29.81
C THR A 36 -20.19 -14.18 -28.76
N GLU A 37 -21.12 -14.66 -27.94
CA GLU A 37 -21.89 -13.84 -27.00
C GLU A 37 -21.97 -14.50 -25.61
N PHE A 38 -21.99 -13.68 -24.55
CA PHE A 38 -22.10 -14.15 -23.16
C PHE A 38 -23.22 -13.41 -22.42
N CYS A 39 -24.09 -14.14 -21.73
CA CYS A 39 -25.23 -13.55 -21.03
C CYS A 39 -24.79 -12.80 -19.77
N LYS A 40 -25.24 -11.55 -19.62
CA LYS A 40 -24.97 -10.72 -18.44
C LYS A 40 -25.50 -11.33 -17.13
N LYS A 41 -26.52 -12.19 -17.18
CA LYS A 41 -27.11 -12.84 -16.00
C LYS A 41 -26.20 -13.91 -15.39
N ASP A 42 -25.29 -14.46 -16.19
CA ASP A 42 -24.35 -15.49 -15.76
C ASP A 42 -23.08 -14.90 -15.14
N LEU A 43 -22.95 -13.57 -15.11
CA LEU A 43 -21.87 -12.88 -14.41
C LEU A 43 -22.04 -13.03 -12.88
N PRO A 44 -20.94 -12.97 -12.10
CA PRO A 44 -21.00 -12.97 -10.65
C PRO A 44 -21.94 -11.88 -10.11
N LYS A 45 -22.53 -12.10 -8.93
CA LYS A 45 -23.42 -11.12 -8.28
C LYS A 45 -22.80 -9.73 -8.17
N GLU A 46 -21.50 -9.68 -7.90
CA GLU A 46 -20.72 -8.44 -7.89
C GLU A 46 -19.88 -8.37 -9.17
N HIS A 47 -20.30 -7.53 -10.12
CA HIS A 47 -19.54 -7.29 -11.35
C HIS A 47 -19.66 -5.82 -11.79
N ARG A 48 -18.70 -5.37 -12.59
CA ARG A 48 -18.69 -4.04 -13.20
C ARG A 48 -18.25 -4.15 -14.65
N ILE A 49 -19.06 -3.63 -15.56
CA ILE A 49 -18.73 -3.54 -16.99
C ILE A 49 -18.17 -2.14 -17.23
N ILE A 50 -16.98 -2.08 -17.82
CA ILE A 50 -16.23 -0.83 -18.04
C ILE A 50 -16.06 -0.66 -19.55
N SER A 51 -16.75 0.32 -20.12
CA SER A 51 -16.56 0.72 -21.51
C SER A 51 -15.38 1.69 -21.66
N PRO A 52 -14.75 1.79 -22.84
CA PRO A 52 -13.70 2.77 -23.10
C PRO A 52 -14.15 4.20 -22.74
N GLY A 53 -13.31 4.94 -22.02
CA GLY A 53 -13.60 6.31 -21.59
C GLY A 53 -14.53 6.46 -20.37
N THR A 54 -15.04 5.38 -19.79
CA THR A 54 -15.84 5.46 -18.56
C THR A 54 -14.95 5.91 -17.40
N MET A 55 -15.38 6.93 -16.64
CA MET A 55 -14.72 7.26 -15.38
C MET A 55 -15.08 6.21 -14.33
N VAL A 56 -14.06 5.57 -13.78
CA VAL A 56 -14.20 4.43 -12.88
C VAL A 56 -13.69 4.83 -11.50
N THR A 57 -14.44 4.53 -10.44
CA THR A 57 -13.97 4.68 -9.07
C THR A 57 -12.87 3.67 -8.77
N LYS A 58 -11.82 4.12 -8.08
CA LYS A 58 -10.70 3.29 -7.60
C LYS A 58 -11.07 2.41 -6.39
N ASP A 59 -12.36 2.17 -6.16
CA ASP A 59 -12.81 1.37 -5.03
C ASP A 59 -12.40 -0.09 -5.19
N HIS A 60 -11.79 -0.66 -4.15
CA HIS A 60 -11.34 -2.03 -4.17
C HIS A 60 -12.46 -2.96 -3.69
N ASN A 61 -12.83 -3.93 -4.53
CA ASN A 61 -13.73 -5.02 -4.16
C ASN A 61 -13.22 -6.32 -4.79
N GLU A 62 -12.82 -7.26 -3.95
CA GLU A 62 -12.19 -8.53 -4.36
C GLU A 62 -13.16 -9.51 -5.02
N ASN A 63 -14.43 -9.49 -4.63
CA ASN A 63 -15.46 -10.36 -5.20
C ASN A 63 -16.01 -9.77 -6.51
N ARG A 64 -15.60 -8.55 -6.87
CA ARG A 64 -16.11 -7.85 -8.05
C ARG A 64 -15.30 -8.20 -9.28
N LEU A 65 -15.95 -8.89 -10.21
CA LEU A 65 -15.43 -9.07 -11.55
C LEU A 65 -15.51 -7.76 -12.33
N ASN A 66 -14.37 -7.17 -12.68
CA ASN A 66 -14.31 -6.07 -13.64
C ASN A 66 -14.18 -6.65 -15.05
N VAL A 67 -15.10 -6.30 -15.93
CA VAL A 67 -15.13 -6.71 -17.33
C VAL A 67 -14.88 -5.48 -18.19
N HIS A 68 -13.74 -5.44 -18.89
CA HIS A 68 -13.37 -4.32 -19.74
C HIS A 68 -13.78 -4.59 -21.18
N LEU A 69 -14.55 -3.68 -21.77
CA LEU A 69 -14.94 -3.72 -23.17
C LEU A 69 -13.98 -2.88 -24.02
N ASP A 70 -13.78 -3.26 -25.27
CA ASP A 70 -13.16 -2.42 -26.30
C ASP A 70 -14.20 -1.50 -26.98
N ASP A 71 -13.74 -0.71 -27.96
CA ASP A 71 -14.58 0.25 -28.70
C ASP A 71 -15.69 -0.43 -29.52
N GLU A 72 -15.58 -1.75 -29.77
CA GLU A 72 -16.55 -2.56 -30.50
C GLU A 72 -17.54 -3.32 -29.59
N GLY A 73 -17.40 -3.14 -28.27
CA GLY A 73 -18.22 -3.78 -27.25
C GLY A 73 -17.86 -5.25 -26.98
N VAL A 74 -16.66 -5.68 -27.40
CA VAL A 74 -16.11 -7.02 -27.13
C VAL A 74 -15.31 -6.98 -25.84
N VAL A 75 -15.38 -8.04 -25.03
CA VAL A 75 -14.58 -8.14 -23.81
C VAL A 75 -13.10 -8.28 -24.17
N SER A 76 -12.31 -7.28 -23.79
CA SER A 76 -10.86 -7.25 -24.03
C SER A 76 -10.09 -7.99 -22.94
N HIS A 77 -10.42 -7.74 -21.69
CA HIS A 77 -9.82 -8.39 -20.53
C HIS A 77 -10.74 -8.31 -19.31
N VAL A 78 -10.47 -9.18 -18.34
CA VAL A 78 -11.20 -9.23 -17.08
C VAL A 78 -10.22 -9.18 -15.91
N LEU A 79 -10.66 -8.58 -14.81
CA LEU A 79 -9.89 -8.50 -13.57
C LEU A 79 -10.78 -8.96 -12.42
N HIS A 80 -10.35 -9.99 -11.69
CA HIS A 80 -11.05 -10.51 -10.53
C HIS A 80 -10.07 -10.66 -9.35
N GLY A 81 -9.97 -9.63 -8.51
CA GLY A 81 -8.94 -9.57 -7.47
C GLY A 81 -7.53 -9.35 -8.04
N ILE A 82 -6.50 -9.71 -7.26
CA ILE A 82 -5.10 -9.61 -7.68
C ILE A 82 -4.67 -10.91 -8.33
N SER A 83 -4.27 -10.86 -9.60
CA SER A 83 -3.67 -11.99 -10.31
C SER A 83 -2.15 -11.81 -10.39
N PRO A 84 -1.38 -12.37 -9.46
CA PRO A 84 0.06 -12.24 -9.49
C PRO A 84 0.73 -13.16 -10.52
N SER A 85 1.90 -12.75 -11.01
CA SER A 85 2.78 -13.63 -11.75
C SER A 85 3.45 -14.66 -10.83
N PRO A 86 3.91 -15.82 -11.37
CA PRO A 86 4.68 -16.79 -10.60
C PRO A 86 5.89 -16.17 -9.91
N LYS A 87 6.23 -16.67 -8.72
CA LYS A 87 7.39 -16.22 -7.95
C LYS A 87 8.68 -16.55 -8.70
N GLN A 88 9.63 -15.62 -8.68
CA GLN A 88 10.97 -15.78 -9.23
C GLN A 88 12.01 -15.47 -8.16
N LYS A 89 13.01 -16.34 -8.01
CA LYS A 89 14.14 -16.10 -7.11
C LYS A 89 14.96 -14.90 -7.58
N LEU A 90 15.29 -14.01 -6.65
CA LEU A 90 16.14 -12.86 -6.93
C LEU A 90 17.62 -13.23 -6.93
N LYS A 91 18.38 -12.53 -7.76
CA LYS A 91 19.84 -12.60 -7.74
C LYS A 91 20.38 -11.91 -6.48
N SER A 92 21.43 -12.47 -5.90
CA SER A 92 22.03 -11.95 -4.66
C SER A 92 22.54 -10.51 -4.77
N SER A 93 22.95 -10.07 -5.96
CA SER A 93 23.32 -8.66 -6.21
C SER A 93 22.14 -7.72 -6.02
N VAL A 94 20.98 -8.05 -6.62
CA VAL A 94 19.75 -7.25 -6.53
C VAL A 94 19.25 -7.21 -5.09
N GLN A 95 19.30 -8.35 -4.38
CA GLN A 95 18.93 -8.40 -2.96
C GLN A 95 19.82 -7.49 -2.10
N ARG A 96 21.13 -7.44 -2.36
CA ARG A 96 22.04 -6.54 -1.65
C ARG A 96 21.70 -5.07 -1.91
N THR A 97 21.43 -4.71 -3.15
CA THR A 97 21.00 -3.35 -3.51
C THR A 97 19.67 -2.98 -2.85
N LEU A 98 18.69 -3.88 -2.86
CA LEU A 98 17.41 -3.67 -2.18
C LEU A 98 17.62 -3.46 -0.67
N ARG A 99 18.44 -4.29 -0.04
CA ARG A 99 18.77 -4.18 1.39
C ARG A 99 19.45 -2.86 1.75
N GLN A 100 20.28 -2.31 0.86
CA GLN A 100 20.89 -1.00 1.05
C GLN A 100 19.85 0.11 0.91
N SER A 101 19.04 0.07 -0.15
CA SER A 101 17.93 1.00 -0.35
C SER A 101 16.97 1.04 0.84
N LEU A 102 16.63 -0.13 1.41
CA LEU A 102 15.77 -0.21 2.59
C LEU A 102 16.36 0.43 3.85
N GLN A 103 17.68 0.33 4.06
CA GLN A 103 18.33 0.97 5.21
C GLN A 103 18.44 2.48 5.03
N THR A 104 18.63 2.95 3.79
CA THR A 104 18.61 4.39 3.48
C THR A 104 17.21 4.97 3.60
N THR A 105 16.17 4.27 3.15
CA THR A 105 14.78 4.75 3.27
C THR A 105 14.24 4.62 4.69
N TYR A 106 14.64 3.58 5.42
CA TYR A 106 14.16 3.30 6.78
C TYR A 106 15.34 3.08 7.76
N PRO A 107 16.06 4.13 8.15
CA PRO A 107 17.15 4.04 9.14
C PRO A 107 16.81 3.23 10.41
N LEU A 108 15.63 3.46 10.99
CA LEU A 108 15.19 2.75 12.21
C LEU A 108 14.98 1.24 12.02
N LEU A 109 14.91 0.76 10.78
CA LEU A 109 14.81 -0.65 10.42
C LEU A 109 16.16 -1.38 10.53
N ALA A 110 17.28 -0.65 10.53
CA ALA A 110 18.62 -1.23 10.56
C ALA A 110 18.81 -2.24 11.71
N ARG A 111 18.24 -1.95 12.89
CA ARG A 111 18.29 -2.80 14.08
C ARG A 111 17.61 -4.17 13.92
N HIS A 112 16.64 -4.28 13.00
CA HIS A 112 15.87 -5.49 12.72
C HIS A 112 16.22 -6.11 11.36
N MET A 113 17.14 -5.53 10.61
CA MET A 113 17.38 -5.87 9.21
C MET A 113 17.90 -7.31 9.01
N ASP A 114 18.72 -7.82 9.92
CA ASP A 114 19.19 -9.22 9.86
C ASP A 114 18.09 -10.24 10.20
N GLU A 115 17.05 -9.84 10.96
CA GLU A 115 15.86 -10.66 11.24
C GLU A 115 14.89 -10.63 10.05
N ILE A 116 14.68 -9.46 9.45
CA ILE A 116 13.72 -9.25 8.36
C ILE A 116 14.25 -9.82 7.04
N LEU A 117 15.50 -9.49 6.70
CA LEU A 117 16.14 -9.90 5.45
C LEU A 117 17.58 -10.36 5.71
N PRO A 118 17.75 -11.63 6.16
CA PRO A 118 19.07 -12.19 6.39
C PRO A 118 19.90 -12.20 5.11
N LYS A 119 21.22 -11.94 5.22
CA LYS A 119 22.13 -11.80 4.08
C LYS A 119 22.21 -13.02 3.15
N LYS A 120 21.93 -14.22 3.68
CA LYS A 120 21.97 -15.50 2.94
C LYS A 120 20.59 -16.02 2.55
N ALA A 121 19.53 -15.29 2.92
CA ALA A 121 18.16 -15.71 2.65
C ALA A 121 17.87 -15.66 1.15
N SER A 122 17.08 -16.61 0.64
CA SER A 122 16.68 -16.68 -0.76
C SER A 122 15.43 -15.82 -0.97
N LEU A 123 15.62 -14.52 -1.24
CA LEU A 123 14.50 -13.62 -1.50
C LEU A 123 13.84 -13.94 -2.85
N GLU A 124 12.51 -13.94 -2.88
CA GLU A 124 11.70 -14.14 -4.08
C GLU A 124 10.98 -12.84 -4.45
N SER A 125 10.66 -12.67 -5.73
CA SER A 125 9.86 -11.56 -6.22
C SER A 125 8.72 -12.08 -7.10
N MET A 126 7.57 -11.44 -7.03
CA MET A 126 6.42 -11.70 -7.90
C MET A 126 5.91 -10.38 -8.47
N LYS A 127 5.62 -10.38 -9.77
CA LYS A 127 5.00 -9.22 -10.42
C LYS A 127 3.51 -9.21 -10.11
N LEU A 128 3.02 -8.06 -9.69
CA LEU A 128 1.61 -7.79 -9.46
C LEU A 128 1.07 -6.92 -10.61
N PRO A 129 -0.26 -6.81 -10.74
CA PRO A 129 -0.89 -5.78 -11.57
C PRO A 129 -0.40 -4.37 -11.23
N ASP A 130 -0.66 -3.42 -12.14
CA ASP A 130 -0.29 -2.00 -11.97
C ASP A 130 1.22 -1.75 -11.82
N ARG A 131 2.04 -2.62 -12.44
CA ARG A 131 3.52 -2.51 -12.47
C ARG A 131 4.16 -2.52 -11.08
N ASN A 132 3.54 -3.24 -10.15
CA ASN A 132 4.08 -3.47 -8.82
C ASN A 132 4.89 -4.77 -8.76
N THR A 133 5.98 -4.80 -8.01
CA THR A 133 6.75 -6.02 -7.72
C THR A 133 6.76 -6.25 -6.22
N LEU A 134 6.21 -7.37 -5.77
CA LEU A 134 6.20 -7.78 -4.36
C LEU A 134 7.40 -8.68 -4.07
N TYR A 135 8.11 -8.39 -2.98
CA TYR A 135 9.22 -9.17 -2.46
C TYR A 135 8.74 -10.05 -1.31
N VAL A 136 8.95 -11.35 -1.44
CA VAL A 136 8.46 -12.38 -0.53
C VAL A 136 9.64 -13.19 -0.03
N LEU A 137 9.70 -13.44 1.27
CA LEU A 137 10.70 -14.29 1.89
C LEU A 137 10.00 -15.41 2.67
N GLU A 138 10.29 -16.66 2.31
CA GLU A 138 9.73 -17.85 2.99
C GLU A 138 8.20 -17.84 3.09
N GLY A 139 7.54 -17.25 2.09
CA GLY A 139 6.09 -17.11 2.05
C GLY A 139 5.54 -15.89 2.79
N GLU A 140 6.39 -15.05 3.38
CA GLU A 140 5.99 -13.79 4.03
C GLU A 140 6.26 -12.58 3.11
N PRO A 141 5.25 -11.74 2.83
CA PRO A 141 5.43 -10.52 2.05
C PRO A 141 6.12 -9.44 2.88
N LEU A 142 7.23 -8.90 2.38
CA LEU A 142 8.04 -7.91 3.09
C LEU A 142 7.83 -6.49 2.56
N PHE A 143 8.10 -6.28 1.26
CA PHE A 143 8.06 -4.97 0.61
C PHE A 143 7.51 -5.10 -0.80
N PHE A 144 6.92 -4.05 -1.33
CA PHE A 144 6.63 -3.95 -2.75
C PHE A 144 7.24 -2.68 -3.35
N LYS A 145 7.60 -2.76 -4.62
CA LYS A 145 8.13 -1.63 -5.40
C LYS A 145 7.20 -1.34 -6.56
N GLN A 146 6.72 -0.10 -6.62
CA GLN A 146 5.97 0.42 -7.75
C GLN A 146 6.95 0.95 -8.81
N GLU A 147 6.70 0.63 -10.07
CA GLU A 147 7.48 1.20 -11.17
C GLU A 147 7.32 2.73 -11.20
N GLY A 148 8.44 3.46 -11.28
CA GLY A 148 8.45 4.94 -11.27
C GLY A 148 8.56 5.57 -9.89
N LYS A 149 8.45 4.80 -8.79
CA LYS A 149 8.77 5.25 -7.44
C LYS A 149 10.16 4.73 -7.03
N GLU A 150 10.95 5.58 -6.42
CA GLU A 150 12.31 5.20 -6.00
C GLU A 150 12.29 4.35 -4.73
N ALA A 151 11.52 4.77 -3.73
CA ALA A 151 11.45 4.15 -2.42
C ALA A 151 10.56 2.88 -2.42
N PRO A 152 11.05 1.74 -1.90
CA PRO A 152 10.23 0.55 -1.67
C PRO A 152 9.24 0.76 -0.52
N MET A 153 8.00 0.32 -0.68
CA MET A 153 6.94 0.41 0.32
C MET A 153 6.89 -0.87 1.18
N PRO A 154 6.79 -0.79 2.52
CA PRO A 154 6.63 -1.96 3.37
C PRO A 154 5.24 -2.57 3.20
N HIS A 155 5.15 -3.89 3.34
CA HIS A 155 3.88 -4.56 3.47
C HIS A 155 3.30 -4.37 4.88
N LEU A 156 1.97 -4.26 5.04
CA LEU A 156 1.36 -3.99 6.35
C LEU A 156 1.70 -5.04 7.42
N ARG A 157 1.81 -6.32 7.04
CA ARG A 157 2.24 -7.38 7.98
C ARG A 157 3.63 -7.12 8.57
N LEU A 158 4.55 -6.59 7.77
CA LEU A 158 5.88 -6.23 8.24
C LEU A 158 5.82 -5.04 9.19
N VAL A 159 5.00 -4.03 8.85
CA VAL A 159 4.77 -2.86 9.70
C VAL A 159 4.17 -3.27 11.04
N HIS A 160 3.20 -4.18 11.07
CA HIS A 160 2.60 -4.67 12.32
C HIS A 160 3.60 -5.42 13.20
N ARG A 161 4.58 -6.12 12.60
CA ARG A 161 5.65 -6.79 13.35
C ARG A 161 6.70 -5.81 13.89
N PHE A 162 6.98 -4.72 13.17
CA PHE A 162 7.98 -3.70 13.55
C PHE A 162 7.42 -2.27 13.46
N PRO A 163 6.45 -1.89 14.31
CA PRO A 163 5.69 -0.64 14.16
C PRO A 163 6.52 0.63 14.36
N GLY A 164 7.59 0.57 15.16
CA GLY A 164 8.50 1.71 15.41
C GLY A 164 9.64 1.86 14.39
N ALA A 165 9.66 1.04 13.33
CA ALA A 165 10.74 1.06 12.34
C ALA A 165 10.43 1.90 11.10
N PHE A 166 9.23 2.47 11.00
CA PHE A 166 8.73 3.15 9.80
C PHE A 166 8.20 4.55 10.12
N PRO A 167 8.25 5.50 9.16
CA PRO A 167 7.63 6.81 9.31
C PRO A 167 6.11 6.67 9.42
N THR A 168 5.50 7.27 10.45
CA THR A 168 4.07 7.12 10.73
C THR A 168 3.32 8.46 10.80
N VAL A 169 2.11 8.50 10.26
CA VAL A 169 1.12 9.56 10.49
C VAL A 169 -0.12 8.98 11.17
N ARG A 170 -0.89 9.79 11.88
CA ARG A 170 -2.17 9.37 12.49
C ARG A 170 -3.34 10.09 11.85
N ILE A 171 -4.37 9.35 11.50
CA ILE A 171 -5.65 9.88 11.02
C ILE A 171 -6.70 9.89 12.14
N ASP A 172 -7.67 10.80 12.01
CA ASP A 172 -8.86 10.80 12.84
C ASP A 172 -9.80 9.61 12.57
N ARG A 173 -10.77 9.44 13.48
CA ARG A 173 -11.80 8.38 13.38
C ARG A 173 -12.66 8.45 12.12
N GLY A 174 -12.93 9.66 11.62
CA GLY A 174 -13.80 9.86 10.46
C GLY A 174 -13.17 9.35 9.16
N ALA A 175 -11.84 9.48 9.05
CA ALA A 175 -11.07 9.05 7.89
C ALA A 175 -10.89 7.53 7.79
N ILE A 176 -10.96 6.79 8.91
CA ILE A 176 -10.66 5.34 8.98
C ILE A 176 -11.44 4.54 7.93
N ARG A 177 -12.76 4.74 7.85
CA ARG A 177 -13.62 4.00 6.92
C ARG A 177 -13.21 4.22 5.47
N PHE A 178 -12.83 5.44 5.11
CA PHE A 178 -12.48 5.81 3.74
C PHE A 178 -11.12 5.22 3.35
N VAL A 179 -10.14 5.27 4.26
CA VAL A 179 -8.83 4.66 4.05
C VAL A 179 -8.95 3.15 3.86
N LEU A 180 -9.74 2.47 4.69
CA LEU A 180 -10.02 1.02 4.56
C LEU A 180 -10.91 0.68 3.34
N SER A 181 -11.35 1.67 2.56
CA SER A 181 -12.03 1.47 1.28
C SER A 181 -11.14 1.80 0.07
N GLY A 182 -9.86 2.12 0.29
CA GLY A 182 -8.92 2.50 -0.75
C GLY A 182 -9.04 3.95 -1.24
N ALA A 183 -9.72 4.82 -0.48
CA ALA A 183 -9.82 6.24 -0.85
C ALA A 183 -8.51 6.99 -0.56
N THR A 184 -8.20 7.98 -1.41
CA THR A 184 -7.11 8.94 -1.18
C THR A 184 -7.29 9.66 0.16
N LEU A 185 -6.22 9.74 0.96
CA LEU A 185 -6.27 10.44 2.24
C LEU A 185 -6.18 11.96 2.00
N MET A 186 -7.08 12.70 2.63
CA MET A 186 -7.15 14.16 2.51
C MET A 186 -6.59 14.84 3.77
N ALA A 187 -6.01 16.03 3.61
CA ALA A 187 -5.37 16.78 4.70
C ALA A 187 -6.24 16.98 5.95
N PRO A 188 -7.56 17.25 5.85
CA PRO A 188 -8.40 17.39 7.04
C PRO A 188 -8.40 16.17 7.98
N GLY A 189 -8.17 14.97 7.44
CA GLY A 189 -8.08 13.75 8.25
C GLY A 189 -6.81 13.64 9.10
N LEU A 190 -5.78 14.45 8.79
CA LEU A 190 -4.48 14.47 9.45
C LEU A 190 -4.27 15.72 10.32
N THR A 191 -4.92 16.83 9.97
CA THR A 191 -4.82 18.12 10.69
C THR A 191 -5.95 18.37 11.69
N SER A 192 -6.93 17.47 11.77
CA SER A 192 -7.97 17.51 12.81
C SER A 192 -7.40 17.15 14.19
N LEU A 193 -8.19 17.36 15.26
CA LEU A 193 -7.77 17.07 16.64
C LEU A 193 -7.34 15.61 16.89
N GLY A 194 -7.88 14.66 16.11
CA GLY A 194 -7.52 13.24 16.20
C GLY A 194 -6.34 12.83 15.32
N GLY A 195 -6.01 13.68 14.34
CA GLY A 195 -4.88 13.50 13.43
C GLY A 195 -3.56 13.94 14.05
N ARG A 196 -2.45 13.36 13.58
CA ARG A 196 -1.10 13.73 14.01
C ARG A 196 -0.12 13.53 12.86
N LEU A 197 0.66 14.56 12.57
CA LEU A 197 1.80 14.52 11.65
C LEU A 197 3.10 14.47 12.45
N PRO A 198 4.20 13.90 11.90
CA PRO A 198 5.54 14.01 12.45
C PRO A 198 5.89 15.49 12.71
N LEU A 199 6.57 15.78 13.80
CA LEU A 199 7.06 17.11 14.16
C LEU A 199 8.58 17.02 14.30
N VAL A 200 9.30 18.05 13.82
CA VAL A 200 10.72 18.21 14.08
C VAL A 200 10.92 18.53 15.57
N ARG A 201 11.89 17.88 16.22
CA ARG A 201 12.40 18.36 17.52
C ARG A 201 13.00 19.76 17.30
N GLY A 202 12.46 20.77 17.99
CA GLY A 202 12.97 22.15 17.92
C GLY A 202 12.24 23.09 16.95
N GLY A 203 11.27 22.60 16.16
CA GLY A 203 10.43 23.46 15.31
C GLY A 203 9.53 24.38 16.15
N LYS A 204 9.47 25.68 15.78
CA LYS A 204 8.83 26.85 16.43
C LYS A 204 7.34 26.71 16.86
N GLY A 205 6.73 25.54 16.80
CA GLY A 205 5.31 25.28 17.08
C GLY A 205 4.96 24.79 18.50
N GLN A 206 5.92 24.63 19.40
CA GLN A 206 5.65 24.26 20.82
C GLN A 206 5.96 25.37 21.84
N GLN A 207 6.18 26.61 21.41
CA GLN A 207 6.16 27.78 22.29
C GLN A 207 4.79 28.47 22.25
N GLN A 208 3.72 27.78 22.65
CA GLN A 208 2.52 28.50 23.09
C GLN A 208 1.86 27.83 24.28
N GLN A 209 2.68 27.46 25.27
CA GLN A 209 2.29 27.37 26.68
C GLN A 209 3.51 27.21 27.59
N ARG A 210 4.53 28.06 27.42
CA ARG A 210 5.48 28.35 28.50
C ARG A 210 5.59 29.85 28.63
N ARG A 211 5.52 30.29 29.88
CA ARG A 211 5.35 31.66 30.34
C ARG A 211 6.46 32.55 29.77
N GLU A 212 6.07 33.77 29.42
CA GLU A 212 6.93 34.88 29.02
C GLU A 212 8.02 35.12 30.06
N GLY A 213 9.26 35.26 29.59
CA GLY A 213 10.38 35.81 30.33
C GLY A 213 11.63 34.92 30.32
N GLU A 214 12.46 35.07 29.29
CA GLU A 214 13.92 35.16 29.36
C GLU A 214 14.45 35.22 27.90
N GLU A 215 15.08 36.35 27.57
CA GLU A 215 15.86 36.55 26.36
C GLU A 215 17.21 35.87 26.59
N ASP A 216 17.62 34.94 25.73
CA ASP A 216 19.02 34.55 25.63
C ASP A 216 19.36 34.25 24.16
N ASP A 217 20.41 34.95 23.71
CA ASP A 217 21.14 34.75 22.47
C ASP A 217 21.78 33.35 22.48
N GLU A 218 21.46 32.50 21.52
CA GLU A 218 22.25 31.30 21.23
C GLU A 218 22.52 31.18 19.73
N GLU A 219 23.81 31.03 19.42
CA GLU A 219 24.41 30.86 18.11
C GLU A 219 23.81 29.63 17.41
N GLU A 220 23.33 29.81 16.17
CA GLU A 220 22.80 28.71 15.34
C GLU A 220 23.97 27.79 14.92
N GLU A 221 24.29 26.80 15.75
CA GLU A 221 25.01 25.60 15.29
C GLU A 221 24.02 24.78 14.44
N GLU A 222 24.29 24.67 13.13
CA GLU A 222 23.60 23.73 12.23
C GLU A 222 23.95 22.30 12.69
N GLU A 223 23.26 21.80 13.72
CA GLU A 223 23.27 20.38 14.06
C GLU A 223 22.72 19.61 12.85
N GLU A 224 23.56 18.78 12.23
CA GLU A 224 23.11 17.84 11.19
C GLU A 224 21.89 17.10 11.75
N GLU A 225 20.72 17.24 11.10
CA GLU A 225 19.47 16.61 11.51
C GLU A 225 19.65 15.09 11.51
N GLU A 226 20.12 14.50 12.63
CA GLU A 226 20.24 13.06 12.74
C GLU A 226 18.84 12.46 12.56
N GLU A 227 18.68 11.61 11.53
CA GLU A 227 17.47 10.82 11.27
C GLU A 227 17.23 9.85 12.44
N GLY A 228 16.71 10.40 13.53
CA GLY A 228 16.58 9.75 14.83
C GLY A 228 15.14 9.48 15.23
N ASP A 229 15.03 8.70 16.30
CA ASP A 229 13.79 8.46 17.02
C ASP A 229 13.53 9.62 17.99
N ASP A 230 12.28 10.08 18.15
CA ASP A 230 11.88 11.15 19.07
C ASP A 230 11.99 10.77 20.56
N GLY A 231 12.50 9.57 20.86
CA GLY A 231 12.65 9.00 22.20
C GLY A 231 11.47 8.12 22.61
N ASP A 232 10.36 8.19 21.88
CA ASP A 232 9.16 7.36 22.07
C ASP A 232 9.03 6.24 21.02
N GLY A 233 10.04 5.99 20.18
CA GLY A 233 9.99 5.01 19.09
C GLY A 233 9.53 5.57 17.74
N ARG A 234 9.46 6.89 17.54
CA ARG A 234 8.79 7.53 16.39
C ARG A 234 9.74 8.37 15.53
N TRP A 235 9.39 8.50 14.26
CA TRP A 235 10.11 9.30 13.29
C TRP A 235 10.17 10.78 13.69
N ALA A 236 11.37 11.31 13.91
CA ALA A 236 11.55 12.67 14.44
C ALA A 236 11.74 13.77 13.38
N ARG A 237 11.66 13.45 12.08
CA ARG A 237 11.79 14.43 10.98
C ARG A 237 10.52 14.65 10.17
N GLU A 238 10.47 15.79 9.51
CA GLU A 238 9.50 16.08 8.45
C GLU A 238 9.71 15.11 7.28
N LEU A 239 8.62 14.78 6.60
CA LEU A 239 8.63 13.89 5.45
C LEU A 239 8.38 14.71 4.18
N GLU A 240 9.15 14.42 3.14
CA GLU A 240 9.04 15.07 1.86
C GLU A 240 7.96 14.46 0.96
N LYS A 241 7.63 15.17 -0.10
CA LYS A 241 6.77 14.65 -1.16
C LYS A 241 7.41 13.42 -1.80
N GLY A 242 6.62 12.35 -1.96
CA GLY A 242 7.05 11.10 -2.56
C GLY A 242 7.63 10.11 -1.57
N GLU A 243 7.80 10.49 -0.30
CA GLU A 243 8.24 9.56 0.73
C GLU A 243 7.13 8.56 1.10
N PRO A 244 7.51 7.30 1.40
CA PRO A 244 6.58 6.29 1.90
C PRO A 244 6.21 6.58 3.36
N VAL A 245 4.94 6.39 3.70
CA VAL A 245 4.43 6.64 5.05
C VAL A 245 3.43 5.58 5.47
N VAL A 246 3.47 5.23 6.76
CA VAL A 246 2.52 4.35 7.43
C VAL A 246 1.38 5.18 8.04
N VAL A 247 0.15 4.75 7.83
CA VAL A 247 -1.05 5.38 8.35
C VAL A 247 -1.56 4.62 9.57
N MET A 248 -1.54 5.28 10.72
CA MET A 248 -2.10 4.84 11.99
C MET A 248 -3.47 5.48 12.20
N ALA A 249 -4.36 4.83 12.94
CA ALA A 249 -5.70 5.34 13.21
C ALA A 249 -5.89 5.74 14.68
N GLU A 250 -6.66 6.79 14.93
CA GLU A 250 -7.04 7.21 16.27
C GLU A 250 -7.74 6.07 17.05
N GLY A 251 -7.20 5.71 18.21
CA GLY A 251 -7.74 4.64 19.05
C GLY A 251 -7.46 3.22 18.55
N LYS A 252 -6.53 3.05 17.61
CA LYS A 252 -6.04 1.75 17.13
C LYS A 252 -4.54 1.63 17.32
N ASN A 253 -4.07 0.41 17.61
CA ASN A 253 -2.65 0.12 17.83
C ASN A 253 -1.95 -0.32 16.54
N GLU A 254 -2.70 -0.86 15.58
CA GLU A 254 -2.17 -1.39 14.32
C GLU A 254 -2.31 -0.35 13.19
N ALA A 255 -1.38 -0.39 12.25
CA ALA A 255 -1.44 0.40 11.03
C ALA A 255 -2.62 -0.01 10.17
N CYS A 256 -3.34 0.96 9.61
CA CYS A 256 -4.49 0.70 8.75
C CYS A 256 -4.11 0.73 7.26
N ALA A 257 -3.10 1.51 6.88
CA ALA A 257 -2.64 1.61 5.50
C ALA A 257 -1.17 2.06 5.40
N VAL A 258 -0.60 1.93 4.21
CA VAL A 258 0.70 2.48 3.80
C VAL A 258 0.55 3.12 2.43
N GLY A 259 1.25 4.22 2.16
CA GLY A 259 1.15 4.91 0.87
C GLY A 259 2.22 5.98 0.70
N PHE A 260 2.25 6.64 -0.46
CA PHE A 260 3.22 7.70 -0.75
C PHE A 260 2.62 9.08 -0.51
N LEU A 261 3.43 9.99 0.05
CA LEU A 261 3.03 11.39 0.23
C LEU A 261 2.94 12.11 -1.12
N LEU A 262 1.81 12.77 -1.36
CA LEU A 262 1.60 13.69 -2.48
C LEU A 262 2.14 15.09 -2.21
N GLU A 263 2.24 15.44 -0.93
CA GLU A 263 2.72 16.71 -0.41
C GLU A 263 3.47 16.46 0.90
N GLY A 264 4.57 17.19 1.13
CA GLY A 264 5.37 17.06 2.35
C GLY A 264 4.61 17.49 3.59
N THR A 265 5.01 16.97 4.76
CA THR A 265 4.25 17.15 6.01
C THR A 265 4.09 18.60 6.42
N GLU A 266 5.05 19.46 6.13
CA GLU A 266 5.02 20.90 6.40
C GLU A 266 3.92 21.58 5.56
N GLY A 267 3.90 21.28 4.26
CA GLY A 267 2.90 21.81 3.33
C GLY A 267 1.47 21.38 3.71
N VAL A 268 1.32 20.14 4.18
CA VAL A 268 0.03 19.62 4.66
C VAL A 268 -0.44 20.39 5.90
N LYS A 269 0.44 20.69 6.86
CA LYS A 269 0.12 21.49 8.04
C LYS A 269 -0.25 22.92 7.65
N ALA A 270 0.51 23.54 6.75
CA ALA A 270 0.32 24.92 6.34
C ALA A 270 -0.98 25.13 5.55
N LYS A 271 -1.29 24.24 4.61
CA LYS A 271 -2.48 24.36 3.74
C LYS A 271 -3.74 23.79 4.40
N GLY A 272 -3.61 22.68 5.13
CA GLY A 272 -4.72 21.97 5.76
C GLY A 272 -5.80 21.45 4.81
N LYS A 273 -5.56 21.45 3.50
CA LYS A 273 -6.51 21.07 2.45
C LYS A 273 -5.78 20.37 1.30
N GLY A 274 -6.50 19.51 0.59
CA GLY A 274 -5.98 18.77 -0.56
C GLY A 274 -5.66 17.31 -0.27
N PRO A 275 -5.29 16.54 -1.31
CA PRO A 275 -4.91 15.14 -1.18
C PRO A 275 -3.48 15.02 -0.62
N VAL A 276 -3.28 14.09 0.32
CA VAL A 276 -2.00 13.93 1.04
C VAL A 276 -1.35 12.59 0.77
N ILE A 277 -2.11 11.49 0.71
CA ILE A 277 -1.56 10.17 0.43
C ILE A 277 -2.29 9.57 -0.77
N GLU A 278 -1.52 9.20 -1.80
CA GLU A 278 -2.01 8.42 -2.94
C GLU A 278 -1.75 6.92 -2.78
N ASP A 279 -2.56 6.13 -3.50
CA ASP A 279 -2.37 4.70 -3.75
C ASP A 279 -1.90 3.91 -2.52
N ALA A 280 -2.83 3.74 -1.58
CA ALA A 280 -2.53 3.09 -0.32
C ALA A 280 -2.80 1.58 -0.38
N HIS A 281 -1.84 0.77 0.07
CA HIS A 281 -2.10 -0.61 0.49
C HIS A 281 -2.71 -0.55 1.89
N PHE A 282 -3.88 -1.16 2.08
CA PHE A 282 -4.65 -1.04 3.33
C PHE A 282 -5.12 -2.40 3.86
N LEU A 283 -5.51 -2.42 5.13
CA LEU A 283 -5.96 -3.64 5.79
C LEU A 283 -7.21 -4.21 5.10
N GLY A 284 -7.12 -5.46 4.64
CA GLY A 284 -8.23 -6.14 3.98
C GLY A 284 -8.32 -5.89 2.48
N ASP A 285 -7.36 -5.21 1.87
CA ASP A 285 -7.24 -5.17 0.41
C ASP A 285 -6.70 -6.49 -0.17
N GLY A 286 -6.68 -6.59 -1.49
CA GLY A 286 -6.26 -7.80 -2.18
C GLY A 286 -4.80 -8.17 -1.91
N LEU A 287 -3.92 -7.20 -1.60
CA LEU A 287 -2.53 -7.48 -1.27
C LEU A 287 -2.42 -8.06 0.15
N TRP A 288 -3.22 -7.55 1.08
CA TRP A 288 -3.34 -8.07 2.44
C TRP A 288 -3.83 -9.53 2.46
N LYS A 289 -4.83 -9.83 1.61
CA LYS A 289 -5.40 -11.16 1.48
C LYS A 289 -4.61 -12.09 0.56
N LEU A 290 -3.59 -11.57 -0.14
CA LEU A 290 -2.78 -12.35 -1.05
C LEU A 290 -2.06 -13.47 -0.30
N VAL A 291 -2.41 -14.69 -0.65
CA VAL A 291 -1.75 -15.88 -0.13
C VAL A 291 -0.41 -16.02 -0.85
N THR A 292 0.65 -15.90 -0.07
CA THR A 292 2.04 -15.87 -0.53
C THR A 292 2.78 -17.16 -0.21
N CYS A 293 2.11 -18.22 0.27
CA CYS A 293 2.69 -19.56 0.44
C CYS A 293 2.81 -20.29 -0.91
#